data_AF-G2Z9Y3-F1
#
_entry.id   AF-G2Z9Y3-F1
#
_cell.length_a   1.000
_cell.length_b   1.000
_cell.length_c   1.000
_cell.angle_alpha   90.00
_cell.angle_beta   90.00
_cell.angle_gamma   90.00
#
_symmetry.space_group_name_H-M   'P 1'
#
loop_
_entity.id
_entity.type
_entity.pdbx_description
1 polymer ?
#
loop_
_entity_poly.entity_id
_entity_poly.type
_entity_poly.pdbx_seq_one_letter_code
_entity_poly.pdbx_strand_id
1 'polypeptide(L)'
;MIFQRLLKTRDIEFYRVIQNQNIEDVFGYLLIHDKREPAEINDFTVFARSNINKEAFAVNIKKNHIRTMFFHFTDLEEESEIPKFTKVIRFIECLLSFQPETSHYVDNYLIKKKLVFEYPAEFEKIGEFARYLVEVSGRKITIPDTTREKYIYLTQ
;
A
#
# COMPACT_ATOMS: atom_id res chain seq x y z
N MET A 1 -4.68 0.15 -16.25
CA MET A 1 -3.92 0.78 -15.15
C MET A 1 -2.52 0.25 -15.20
N ILE A 2 -1.55 1.10 -14.88
CA ILE A 2 -0.15 0.73 -14.75
C ILE A 2 0.20 0.83 -13.26
N PHE A 3 0.84 -0.19 -12.71
CA PHE A 3 1.34 -0.21 -11.34
C PHE A 3 2.85 -0.02 -11.38
N GLN A 4 3.28 1.23 -11.30
CA GLN A 4 4.70 1.56 -11.32
C GLN A 4 5.27 1.33 -9.92
N ARG A 5 6.13 0.31 -9.76
CA ARG A 5 6.83 0.07 -8.51
C ARG A 5 7.87 1.18 -8.28
N LEU A 6 7.73 1.87 -7.15
CA LEU A 6 8.61 2.96 -6.74
C LEU A 6 9.58 2.55 -5.64
N LEU A 7 9.25 1.57 -4.81
CA LEU A 7 10.16 1.01 -3.80
C LEU A 7 9.95 -0.49 -3.72
N LYS A 8 11.06 -1.24 -3.62
CA LYS A 8 11.05 -2.65 -3.25
C LYS A 8 12.11 -2.88 -2.20
N THR A 9 11.68 -3.39 -1.06
CA THR A 9 12.57 -3.86 0.00
C THR A 9 12.17 -5.29 0.32
N ARG A 10 12.77 -5.85 1.36
CA ARG A 10 12.40 -7.18 1.86
C ARG A 10 10.94 -7.21 2.35
N ASP A 11 10.47 -6.12 2.95
CA ASP A 11 9.24 -6.09 3.77
C ASP A 11 8.23 -5.05 3.27
N ILE A 12 8.65 -4.15 2.39
CA ILE A 12 7.84 -3.05 1.86
C ILE A 12 7.90 -3.05 0.33
N GLU A 13 6.73 -2.96 -0.29
CA GLU A 13 6.59 -2.57 -1.68
C GLU A 13 5.72 -1.31 -1.79
N PHE A 14 6.17 -0.35 -2.60
CA PHE A 14 5.46 0.91 -2.83
C PHE A 14 5.20 1.10 -4.32
N TYR A 15 3.97 1.44 -4.68
CA TYR A 15 3.53 1.60 -6.05
C TYR A 15 2.81 2.92 -6.27
N ARG A 16 3.03 3.51 -7.45
CA ARG A 16 2.15 4.52 -8.04
C ARG A 16 1.17 3.84 -8.99
N VAL A 17 -0.12 4.13 -8.83
CA VAL A 17 -1.20 3.57 -9.66
C VAL A 17 -1.61 4.61 -10.70
N ILE A 18 -1.31 4.32 -11.96
CA ILE A 18 -1.48 5.24 -13.09
C ILE A 18 -2.68 4.82 -13.95
N GLN A 19 -3.51 5.78 -14.33
CA GLN A 19 -4.62 5.63 -15.25
C GLN A 19 -4.22 6.04 -16.67
N ASN A 20 -5.00 5.56 -17.65
CA ASN A 20 -4.94 6.00 -19.06
C ASN A 20 -3.55 5.97 -19.73
N GLN A 21 -2.61 5.19 -19.18
CA GLN A 21 -1.21 5.15 -19.60
C GLN A 21 -0.49 6.51 -19.55
N ASN A 22 -1.05 7.49 -18.83
CA ASN A 22 -0.48 8.82 -18.66
C ASN A 22 0.13 8.93 -17.27
N ILE A 23 1.46 9.07 -17.18
CA ILE A 23 2.18 9.11 -15.90
C ILE A 23 1.71 10.22 -14.95
N GLU A 24 1.09 11.28 -15.49
CA GLU A 24 0.52 12.36 -14.69
C GLU A 24 -0.88 12.06 -14.16
N ASP A 25 -1.59 11.10 -14.75
CA ASP A 25 -2.92 10.67 -14.36
C ASP A 25 -2.83 9.59 -13.27
N VAL A 26 -2.54 10.04 -12.05
CA VAL A 26 -2.32 9.17 -10.88
C VAL A 26 -3.65 8.93 -10.17
N PHE A 27 -4.11 7.68 -10.14
CA PHE A 27 -5.29 7.27 -9.37
C PHE A 27 -5.03 7.30 -7.87
N GLY A 28 -3.83 6.89 -7.48
CA GLY A 28 -3.46 6.73 -6.09
C GLY A 28 -2.12 6.02 -5.93
N TYR A 29 -1.86 5.60 -4.70
CA TYR A 29 -0.65 4.93 -4.30
C TYR A 29 -0.97 3.71 -3.45
N LEU A 30 -0.18 2.66 -3.65
CA LEU A 30 -0.35 1.39 -2.94
C LEU A 30 0.93 1.09 -2.16
N LEU A 31 0.80 1.00 -0.83
CA LEU A 31 1.87 0.61 0.07
C LEU A 31 1.52 -0.76 0.67
N ILE A 32 2.39 -1.73 0.44
CA ILE A 32 2.25 -3.10 0.95
C ILE A 32 3.38 -3.32 1.96
N HIS A 33 3.02 -3.75 3.16
CA HIS A 33 3.96 -4.04 4.23
C HIS A 33 3.72 -5.44 4.80
N ASP A 34 4.72 -6.30 4.67
CA ASP A 34 4.77 -7.60 5.32
C ASP A 34 5.13 -7.42 6.80
N LYS A 35 4.16 -7.63 7.70
CA LYS A 35 4.36 -7.48 9.15
C LYS A 35 5.29 -8.55 9.70
N ARG A 36 5.38 -9.73 9.06
CA ARG A 36 6.03 -10.96 9.56
C ARG A 36 5.50 -11.49 10.87
N GLU A 37 4.35 -11.00 11.29
CA GLU A 37 3.70 -11.36 12.52
C GLU A 37 2.23 -11.63 12.23
N PRO A 38 1.56 -12.43 13.09
CA PRO A 38 0.13 -12.64 12.99
C PRO A 38 -0.66 -11.32 13.04
N ALA A 39 -1.85 -11.35 12.45
CA ALA A 39 -2.74 -10.20 12.44
C ALA A 39 -3.26 -9.89 13.85
N GLU A 40 -3.39 -8.63 14.20
CA GLU A 40 -4.09 -8.16 15.40
C GLU A 40 -5.40 -7.48 15.01
N ILE A 41 -6.36 -7.36 15.94
CA ILE A 41 -7.63 -6.65 15.66
C ILE A 41 -7.38 -5.24 15.13
N ASN A 42 -6.37 -4.56 15.67
CA ASN A 42 -6.01 -3.21 15.24
C ASN A 42 -5.48 -3.17 13.81
N ASP A 43 -5.04 -4.29 13.23
CA ASP A 43 -4.65 -4.36 11.82
C ASP A 43 -5.85 -4.21 10.87
N PHE A 44 -7.09 -4.37 11.37
CA PHE A 44 -8.32 -4.23 10.59
C PHE A 44 -9.08 -2.98 11.04
N THR A 45 -9.04 -1.90 10.26
CA THR A 45 -9.65 -0.63 10.65
C THR A 45 -11.16 -0.74 10.91
N VAL A 46 -11.86 -1.63 10.20
CA VAL A 46 -13.30 -1.89 10.41
C VAL A 46 -13.55 -2.71 11.69
N PHE A 47 -12.73 -3.72 11.98
CA PHE A 47 -12.91 -4.55 13.17
C PHE A 47 -12.47 -3.85 14.46
N ALA A 48 -11.44 -2.99 14.40
CA ALA A 48 -11.02 -2.20 15.55
C ALA A 48 -12.12 -1.28 16.10
N ARG A 49 -13.10 -0.90 15.26
CA ARG A 49 -14.25 -0.07 15.65
C ARG A 49 -15.46 -0.86 16.13
N SER A 50 -15.45 -2.19 15.97
CA SER A 50 -16.51 -3.06 16.46
C SER A 50 -16.06 -3.74 17.76
N ASN A 51 -16.97 -3.91 18.72
CA ASN A 51 -16.71 -4.58 20.01
C ASN A 51 -16.53 -6.10 19.84
N ILE A 52 -15.69 -6.53 18.90
CA ILE A 52 -15.40 -7.94 18.65
C ILE A 52 -14.58 -8.50 19.81
N ASN A 53 -14.98 -9.66 20.31
CA ASN A 53 -14.22 -10.38 21.33
C ASN A 53 -12.84 -10.79 20.76
N LYS A 54 -11.76 -10.36 21.43
CA LYS A 54 -10.37 -10.67 21.06
C LYS A 54 -10.09 -12.17 21.02
N GLU A 55 -10.75 -12.95 21.88
CA GLU A 55 -10.60 -14.40 21.94
C GLU A 55 -11.19 -15.08 20.71
N ALA A 56 -12.33 -14.58 20.20
CA ALA A 56 -12.95 -15.10 18.99
C ALA A 56 -12.12 -14.75 17.73
N PHE A 57 -11.48 -13.58 17.72
CA PHE A 57 -10.57 -13.17 16.64
C PHE A 57 -9.32 -14.07 16.57
N ALA A 58 -8.81 -14.53 17.72
CA ALA A 58 -7.59 -15.34 17.82
C ALA A 58 -7.69 -16.74 17.19
N VAL A 59 -8.89 -17.30 17.06
CA VAL A 59 -9.12 -18.71 16.66
C VAL A 59 -8.68 -19.01 15.22
N ASN A 60 -8.61 -18.01 14.33
CA ASN A 60 -8.30 -18.21 12.90
C ASN A 60 -7.19 -17.28 12.36
N ILE A 61 -6.33 -16.74 13.23
CA ILE A 61 -5.28 -15.82 12.79
C ILE A 61 -4.23 -16.60 11.98
N LYS A 62 -3.97 -16.12 10.77
CA LYS A 62 -2.89 -16.61 9.91
C LYS A 62 -1.52 -16.26 10.50
N LYS A 63 -0.49 -17.08 10.24
CA LYS A 63 0.86 -16.89 10.81
C LYS A 63 1.49 -15.56 10.43
N ASN A 64 1.09 -15.00 9.29
CA ASN A 64 1.55 -13.71 8.83
C ASN A 64 0.40 -12.82 8.37
N HIS A 65 0.56 -11.51 8.56
CA HIS A 65 -0.34 -10.48 8.09
C HIS A 65 0.37 -9.48 7.20
N ILE A 66 -0.24 -9.22 6.04
CA ILE A 66 0.21 -8.23 5.07
C ILE A 66 -0.73 -7.04 5.18
N ARG A 67 -0.18 -5.90 5.59
CA ARG A 67 -0.89 -4.63 5.59
C ARG A 67 -0.89 -4.09 4.18
N THR A 68 -2.07 -3.97 3.58
CA THR A 68 -2.24 -3.37 2.27
C THR A 68 -2.95 -2.04 2.44
N MET A 69 -2.29 -0.95 2.05
CA MET A 69 -2.82 0.40 2.24
C MET A 69 -2.90 1.09 0.88
N PHE A 70 -4.11 1.47 0.49
CA PHE A 70 -4.38 2.20 -0.73
C PHE A 70 -4.73 3.66 -0.42
N PHE A 71 -3.98 4.57 -1.00
CA PHE A 71 -4.12 6.02 -0.81
C PHE A 71 -4.65 6.62 -2.10
N HIS A 72 -5.78 7.30 -2.04
CA HIS A 72 -6.54 7.75 -3.21
C HIS A 72 -7.00 9.20 -3.07
N PHE A 73 -7.44 9.80 -4.18
CA PHE A 73 -7.82 11.22 -4.25
C PHE A 73 -9.33 11.47 -4.33
N THR A 74 -10.11 10.43 -4.62
CA THR A 74 -11.57 10.48 -4.86
C THR A 74 -12.30 9.58 -3.88
N ASP A 75 -13.62 9.69 -3.80
CA ASP A 75 -14.43 8.71 -3.09
C ASP A 75 -14.51 7.41 -3.91
N LEU A 76 -14.08 6.29 -3.32
CA LEU A 76 -14.04 4.98 -3.98
C LEU A 76 -15.42 4.32 -4.08
N GLU A 77 -16.41 4.84 -3.35
CA GLU A 77 -17.80 4.38 -3.40
C GLU A 77 -18.58 5.00 -4.57
N GLU A 78 -18.03 6.01 -5.24
CA GLU A 78 -18.61 6.56 -6.47
C GLU A 78 -18.63 5.51 -7.58
N GLU A 79 -19.77 5.37 -8.28
CA GLU A 79 -19.97 4.36 -9.35
C GLU A 79 -18.89 4.42 -10.44
N SER A 80 -18.39 5.62 -10.74
CA SER A 80 -17.34 5.83 -11.75
C SER A 80 -15.96 5.34 -11.29
N GLU A 81 -15.74 5.27 -9.98
CA GLU A 81 -14.48 4.88 -9.35
C GLU A 81 -14.44 3.38 -8.96
N ILE A 82 -15.60 2.74 -8.73
CA ILE A 82 -15.69 1.30 -8.42
C ILE A 82 -14.94 0.42 -9.44
N PRO A 83 -15.08 0.59 -10.78
CA PRO A 83 -14.34 -0.23 -11.75
C PRO A 83 -12.83 -0.01 -11.71
N LYS A 84 -12.40 1.20 -11.36
CA LYS A 84 -10.98 1.56 -11.20
C LYS A 84 -10.42 0.90 -9.95
N PHE A 85 -11.12 1.03 -8.81
CA PHE A 85 -10.72 0.42 -7.56
C PHE A 85 -10.72 -1.11 -7.62
N THR A 86 -11.69 -1.72 -8.32
CA THR A 86 -11.72 -3.18 -8.57
C THR A 86 -10.43 -3.68 -9.23
N LYS A 87 -9.82 -2.89 -10.12
CA LYS A 87 -8.53 -3.25 -10.75
C LYS A 87 -7.38 -3.22 -9.75
N VAL A 88 -7.41 -2.31 -8.77
CA VAL A 88 -6.44 -2.25 -7.68
C VAL A 88 -6.56 -3.48 -6.79
N ILE A 89 -7.78 -3.86 -6.39
CA ILE A 89 -8.04 -5.07 -5.60
C ILE A 89 -7.54 -6.32 -6.33
N ARG A 90 -7.90 -6.50 -7.61
CA ARG A 90 -7.42 -7.64 -8.40
C ARG A 90 -5.89 -7.70 -8.50
N PHE A 91 -5.23 -6.56 -8.64
CA PHE A 91 -3.77 -6.52 -8.64
C PHE A 91 -3.18 -7.01 -7.31
N ILE A 92 -3.72 -6.54 -6.18
CA ILE A 92 -3.32 -6.97 -4.83
C ILE A 92 -3.54 -8.48 -4.67
N GLU A 93 -4.72 -8.98 -5.03
CA GLU A 93 -5.06 -10.40 -4.93
C GLU A 93 -4.10 -11.26 -5.76
N CYS A 94 -3.83 -10.87 -7.02
CA CYS A 94 -2.86 -11.58 -7.86
C CYS A 94 -1.46 -11.58 -7.24
N LEU A 95 -1.01 -10.44 -6.70
CA LEU A 95 0.31 -10.32 -6.08
C LEU A 95 0.45 -11.21 -4.83
N LEU A 96 -0.59 -11.32 -4.02
CA LEU A 96 -0.58 -12.06 -2.76
C LEU A 96 -1.01 -13.53 -2.89
N SER A 97 -1.59 -13.92 -4.03
CA SER A 97 -2.13 -15.26 -4.29
C SER A 97 -1.15 -16.42 -4.05
N PHE A 98 0.15 -16.15 -4.14
CA PHE A 98 1.21 -17.15 -4.02
C PHE A 98 1.69 -17.39 -2.58
N GLN A 99 1.18 -16.64 -1.58
CA GLN A 99 1.66 -16.75 -0.19
C GLN A 99 0.67 -17.54 0.69
N PRO A 100 0.85 -18.86 0.87
CA PRO A 100 0.02 -19.65 1.77
C PRO A 100 0.17 -19.14 3.21
N GLU A 101 -0.88 -19.31 4.02
CA GLU A 101 -0.90 -18.90 5.44
C GLU A 101 -0.69 -17.40 5.71
N THR A 102 -1.04 -16.55 4.74
CA THR A 102 -1.09 -15.09 4.93
C THR A 102 -2.52 -14.58 5.02
N SER A 103 -2.72 -13.53 5.81
CA SER A 103 -3.93 -12.72 5.81
C SER A 103 -3.60 -11.34 5.28
N HIS A 104 -4.55 -10.68 4.63
CA HIS A 104 -4.40 -9.29 4.25
C HIS A 104 -5.75 -8.57 4.36
N TYR A 105 -5.67 -7.27 4.60
CA TYR A 105 -6.81 -6.37 4.56
C TYR A 105 -6.39 -5.09 3.84
N VAL A 106 -7.26 -4.57 2.97
CA VAL A 106 -7.00 -3.35 2.21
C VAL A 106 -7.61 -2.17 2.97
N ASP A 107 -6.77 -1.42 3.64
CA ASP A 107 -7.14 -0.12 4.22
C ASP A 107 -7.12 0.95 3.13
N ASN A 108 -8.12 1.83 3.12
CA ASN A 108 -8.23 2.93 2.17
C ASN A 108 -8.11 4.28 2.89
N TYR A 109 -7.34 5.19 2.30
CA TYR A 109 -7.07 6.50 2.86
C TYR A 109 -7.20 7.60 1.81
N LEU A 110 -8.04 8.59 2.11
CA LEU A 110 -8.15 9.78 1.28
C LEU A 110 -6.94 10.71 1.53
N ILE A 111 -6.25 11.10 0.47
CA ILE A 111 -5.09 11.99 0.50
C ILE A 111 -5.29 13.18 -0.44
N LYS A 112 -4.54 14.26 -0.17
CA LYS A 112 -4.55 15.49 -1.01
C LYS A 112 -3.21 15.76 -1.71
N LYS A 113 -2.14 15.09 -1.26
CA LYS A 113 -0.77 15.31 -1.76
C LYS A 113 -0.42 14.28 -2.83
N LYS A 114 0.04 14.75 -3.99
CA LYS A 114 0.62 13.92 -5.05
C LYS A 114 2.15 13.91 -4.91
N LEU A 115 2.78 12.76 -5.14
CA LEU A 115 4.23 12.64 -5.26
C LEU A 115 4.71 13.36 -6.53
N VAL A 116 5.61 14.31 -6.36
CA VAL A 116 6.30 15.05 -7.45
C VAL A 116 7.79 14.84 -7.27
N PHE A 117 8.47 14.32 -8.29
CA PHE A 117 9.91 14.12 -8.30
C PHE A 117 10.43 14.07 -9.75
N GLU A 118 11.66 14.47 -9.97
CA GLU A 118 12.30 14.49 -11.30
C GLU A 118 13.33 13.37 -11.46
N TYR A 119 13.05 12.37 -12.29
CA TYR A 119 14.03 11.32 -12.58
C TYR A 119 15.20 11.83 -13.44
N PRO A 120 16.46 11.39 -13.22
CA PRO A 120 16.95 10.46 -12.20
C PRO A 120 17.44 11.15 -10.91
N ALA A 121 17.07 12.42 -10.70
CA ALA A 121 17.32 13.12 -9.46
C ALA A 121 16.21 12.76 -8.44
N GLU A 122 16.35 13.20 -7.19
CA GLU A 122 15.23 13.24 -6.24
C GLU A 122 14.59 11.89 -5.83
N PHE A 123 15.33 10.78 -5.86
CA PHE A 123 14.83 9.48 -5.35
C PHE A 123 14.47 9.54 -3.86
N GLU A 124 15.09 10.43 -3.09
CA GLU A 124 14.76 10.72 -1.69
C GLU A 124 13.30 11.13 -1.50
N LYS A 125 12.69 11.82 -2.48
CA LYS A 125 11.28 12.23 -2.43
C LYS A 125 10.32 11.04 -2.42
N ILE A 126 10.71 9.90 -3.00
CA ILE A 126 9.91 8.67 -2.95
C ILE A 126 9.78 8.17 -1.51
N GLY A 127 10.90 8.09 -0.79
CA GLY A 127 10.95 7.67 0.61
C GLY A 127 10.26 8.67 1.54
N GLU A 128 10.47 9.97 1.34
CA GLU A 128 9.76 11.02 2.07
C GLU A 128 8.24 10.94 1.87
N PHE A 129 7.79 10.71 0.64
CA PHE A 129 6.38 10.57 0.37
C PHE A 129 5.80 9.29 0.96
N ALA A 130 6.52 8.17 0.91
CA ALA A 130 6.10 6.94 1.59
C ALA A 130 6.01 7.13 3.11
N ARG A 131 6.93 7.90 3.73
CA ARG A 131 6.84 8.27 5.16
C ARG A 131 5.57 9.07 5.46
N TYR A 132 5.27 10.07 4.63
CA TYR A 132 4.02 10.82 4.72
C TYR A 132 2.78 9.91 4.64
N LEU A 133 2.76 8.92 3.74
CA LEU A 133 1.64 7.97 3.65
C LEU A 133 1.52 7.08 4.91
N VAL A 134 2.65 6.65 5.49
CA VAL A 134 2.65 5.92 6.76
C VAL A 134 2.06 6.79 7.88
N GLU A 135 2.44 8.07 7.96
CA GLU A 135 1.87 9.02 8.91
C GLU A 135 0.35 9.16 8.74
N VAL A 136 -0.13 9.32 7.49
CA VAL A 136 -1.57 9.37 7.17
C VAL A 136 -2.31 8.13 7.66
N SER A 137 -1.71 6.95 7.51
CA SER A 137 -2.33 5.70 7.95
C SER A 137 -2.33 5.48 9.47
N GLY A 138 -1.56 6.26 10.23
CA GLY A 138 -1.35 6.08 11.67
C GLY A 138 -0.62 4.78 12.03
N ARG A 139 -0.05 4.08 11.04
CA ARG A 139 0.68 2.82 11.24
C ARG A 139 2.12 3.12 11.65
N LYS A 140 2.71 2.20 12.42
CA LYS A 140 4.15 2.22 12.74
C LYS A 140 4.88 1.33 11.74
N ILE A 141 5.34 1.93 10.65
CA ILE A 141 6.09 1.26 9.58
C ILE A 141 7.34 2.07 9.28
N THR A 142 8.52 1.43 9.33
CA THR A 142 9.78 2.11 9.04
C THR A 142 10.04 2.09 7.55
N ILE A 143 9.99 3.25 6.91
CA ILE A 143 10.39 3.41 5.50
C ILE A 143 11.91 3.60 5.43
N PRO A 144 12.65 2.77 4.69
CA PRO A 144 14.09 2.95 4.54
C PRO A 144 14.40 4.17 3.67
N ASP A 145 15.56 4.77 3.90
CA ASP A 145 16.01 5.89 3.06
C ASP A 145 16.22 5.44 1.62
N THR A 146 15.59 6.18 0.71
CA THR A 146 15.72 6.04 -0.73
C THR A 146 16.85 6.95 -1.20
N THR A 147 18.02 6.37 -1.48
CA THR A 147 19.15 7.10 -2.04
C THR A 147 19.36 6.69 -3.49
N ARG A 148 19.98 7.55 -4.28
CA ARG A 148 20.25 7.28 -5.70
C ARG A 148 20.96 5.95 -5.90
N GLU A 149 21.94 5.62 -5.06
CA GLU A 149 22.74 4.39 -5.19
C GLU A 149 21.89 3.12 -5.12
N LYS A 150 20.81 3.13 -4.34
CA LYS A 150 19.88 1.99 -4.22
C LYS A 150 18.99 1.81 -5.46
N TYR A 151 18.87 2.83 -6.30
CA TYR A 151 18.04 2.82 -7.51
C TYR A 151 18.85 2.63 -8.80
N ILE A 152 20.18 2.71 -8.78
CA ILE A 152 21.05 2.52 -9.96
C ILE A 152 20.79 1.18 -10.66
N TYR A 153 20.39 0.14 -9.92
CA TYR A 153 20.13 -1.19 -10.47
C TYR A 153 18.71 -1.39 -11.03
N LEU A 154 17.81 -0.42 -10.85
CA LEU A 154 16.45 -0.46 -11.40
C LEU A 154 16.34 0.25 -12.76
N THR A 155 17.46 0.80 -13.24
CA THR A 155 17.54 1.65 -14.43
C THR A 155 18.38 1.04 -15.55
N GLN A 156 18.66 -0.27 -15.48
CA GLN A 156 19.35 -1.04 -16.53
C GLN A 156 18.35 -1.87 -17.32
#